data_AF-A0A2N9P885-F1
#
_entry.id   AF-A0A2N9P885-F1
#
_cell.length_a   1.000
_cell.length_b   1.000
_cell.length_c   1.000
_cell.angle_alpha   90.00
_cell.angle_beta   90.00
_cell.angle_gamma   90.00
#
_symmetry.space_group_name_H-M   'P 1'
#
loop_
_entity.id
_entity.type
_entity.pdbx_description
1 polymer ?
#
loop_
_entity_poly.entity_id
_entity_poly.type
_entity_poly.pdbx_seq_one_letter_code
_entity_poly.pdbx_strand_id
1 'polypeptide(L)'
;MKNIYKPILYSLLILVVSTIEITYWYISDHLEYNPIEYKFYKVSDIQIQSLIDVILQIGFVGGILPMFLFLIIYFLKIKIKKTWLFFFLIFILIAFFPILTYKFILYTIFHDFKNPITFK
;
A
#
# COMPACT_ATOMS: atom_id res chain seq x y z
N MET A 1 -22.68 3.87 23.61
CA MET A 1 -21.42 4.27 22.92
C MET A 1 -21.43 3.66 21.52
N LYS A 2 -21.30 4.45 20.45
CA LYS A 2 -21.07 3.87 19.10
C LYS A 2 -19.82 3.00 19.19
N ASN A 3 -19.88 1.80 18.64
CA ASN A 3 -18.83 0.79 18.80
C ASN A 3 -17.55 1.19 18.05
N ILE A 4 -16.70 2.01 18.69
CA ILE A 4 -15.44 2.57 18.16
C ILE A 4 -14.44 1.44 17.82
N TYR A 5 -14.58 0.26 18.39
CA TYR A 5 -13.70 -0.89 18.12
C TYR A 5 -13.85 -1.43 16.69
N LYS A 6 -15.05 -1.33 16.09
CA LYS A 6 -15.30 -1.81 14.72
C LYS A 6 -14.44 -1.11 13.65
N PRO A 7 -14.44 0.24 13.55
CA PRO A 7 -13.60 0.91 12.55
C PRO A 7 -12.10 0.70 12.81
N ILE A 8 -11.66 0.56 14.06
CA ILE A 8 -10.26 0.25 14.38
C ILE A 8 -9.88 -1.12 13.83
N LEU A 9 -10.70 -2.15 14.10
CA LEU A 9 -10.47 -3.51 13.60
C LEU A 9 -10.43 -3.54 12.07
N TYR A 10 -11.39 -2.90 11.40
CA TYR A 10 -11.41 -2.86 9.94
C TYR A 10 -10.20 -2.11 9.37
N SER A 11 -9.77 -1.03 10.01
CA SER A 11 -8.58 -0.28 9.57
C SER A 11 -7.32 -1.13 9.69
N LEU A 12 -7.16 -1.88 10.79
CA LEU A 12 -6.04 -2.81 10.97
C LEU A 12 -6.07 -3.94 9.94
N LEU A 13 -7.24 -4.52 9.65
CA LEU A 13 -7.38 -5.55 8.62
C LEU A 13 -7.01 -5.03 7.23
N ILE A 14 -7.50 -3.83 6.88
CA ILE A 14 -7.17 -3.19 5.60
C ILE A 14 -5.67 -2.94 5.52
N LEU A 15 -5.05 -2.43 6.58
CA LEU A 15 -3.61 -2.19 6.63
C LEU A 15 -2.82 -3.48 6.41
N VAL A 16 -3.17 -4.57 7.11
CA VAL A 16 -2.47 -5.86 6.98
C VAL A 16 -2.60 -6.43 5.58
N VAL A 17 -3.82 -6.50 5.04
CA VAL A 17 -4.06 -7.05 3.69
C VAL A 17 -3.35 -6.21 2.63
N SER A 18 -3.47 -4.88 2.70
CA SER A 18 -2.85 -3.97 1.73
C SER A 18 -1.32 -4.01 1.81
N THR A 19 -0.76 -4.13 3.02
CA THR A 19 0.70 -4.30 3.22
C THR A 19 1.19 -5.57 2.53
N ILE A 20 0.49 -6.68 2.70
CA ILE A 20 0.85 -7.96 2.06
C ILE A 20 0.77 -7.83 0.53
N GLU A 21 -0.32 -7.29 0.00
CA GLU A 21 -0.55 -7.15 -1.44
C GLU A 21 0.49 -6.23 -2.10
N ILE A 22 0.78 -5.08 -1.51
CA ILE A 22 1.76 -4.11 -2.04
C ILE A 22 3.18 -4.66 -1.95
N THR A 23 3.53 -5.33 -0.84
CA THR A 23 4.83 -6.01 -0.69
C THR A 23 5.00 -7.07 -1.77
N TYR A 24 3.97 -7.91 -1.98
CA TYR A 24 3.99 -8.95 -2.98
C TYR A 24 4.13 -8.39 -4.40
N TRP A 25 3.33 -7.36 -4.73
CA TRP A 25 3.40 -6.69 -6.02
C TRP A 25 4.81 -6.13 -6.27
N TYR A 26 5.38 -5.40 -5.30
CA TYR A 26 6.72 -4.84 -5.42
C TYR A 26 7.79 -5.92 -5.63
N ILE A 27 7.77 -6.98 -4.82
CA ILE A 27 8.72 -8.10 -4.97
C ILE A 27 8.55 -8.74 -6.35
N SER A 28 7.32 -9.03 -6.77
CA SER A 28 7.05 -9.67 -8.06
C SER A 28 7.54 -8.83 -9.24
N ASP A 29 7.44 -7.50 -9.15
CA ASP A 29 7.92 -6.57 -10.18
C ASP A 29 9.47 -6.56 -10.26
N HIS A 30 10.15 -6.82 -9.15
CA HIS A 30 11.62 -6.82 -9.05
C HIS A 30 12.27 -8.21 -9.12
N LEU A 31 11.47 -9.28 -9.25
CA LEU A 31 11.95 -10.62 -9.57
C LEU A 31 12.20 -10.72 -11.08
N GLU A 32 13.22 -10.02 -11.57
CA GLU A 32 13.61 -10.09 -12.97
C GLU A 32 14.53 -11.30 -13.26
N TYR A 33 14.47 -11.74 -14.51
CA TYR A 33 15.43 -12.67 -15.07
C TYR A 33 16.79 -11.98 -15.20
N ASN A 34 17.83 -12.54 -14.57
CA ASN A 34 19.18 -12.04 -14.76
C ASN A 34 19.82 -12.75 -15.97
N PRO A 35 20.03 -12.06 -17.11
CA PRO A 35 20.56 -12.68 -18.31
C PRO A 35 22.05 -13.03 -18.19
N ILE A 36 22.77 -12.46 -17.21
CA ILE A 36 24.18 -12.73 -16.98
C ILE A 36 24.35 -14.06 -16.24
N GLU A 37 23.48 -14.34 -15.26
CA GLU A 37 23.49 -15.58 -14.49
C GLU A 37 22.57 -16.67 -15.07
N TYR A 38 21.82 -16.35 -16.14
CA TYR A 38 20.76 -17.21 -16.71
C TYR A 38 19.81 -17.77 -15.64
N LYS A 39 19.54 -16.98 -14.58
CA LYS A 39 18.80 -17.43 -13.40
C LYS A 39 17.57 -16.55 -13.19
N PHE A 40 16.43 -17.20 -12.96
CA PHE A 40 15.26 -16.54 -12.40
C PHE A 40 15.43 -16.52 -10.88
N TYR A 41 15.48 -15.32 -10.31
CA TYR A 41 15.44 -15.20 -8.86
C TYR A 41 14.05 -15.57 -8.36
N LYS A 42 14.02 -16.37 -7.29
CA LYS A 42 12.79 -16.68 -6.56
C LYS A 42 12.72 -15.82 -5.31
N VAL A 43 11.53 -15.69 -4.72
CA VAL A 43 11.35 -15.04 -3.41
C VAL A 43 12.28 -15.67 -2.35
N SER A 44 12.59 -16.96 -2.45
CA SER A 44 13.52 -17.67 -1.56
C SER A 44 14.95 -17.15 -1.61
N ASP A 45 15.33 -16.50 -2.70
CA ASP A 45 16.69 -16.01 -2.94
C ASP A 45 16.89 -14.60 -2.33
N ILE A 46 15.81 -13.95 -1.89
CA ILE A 46 15.85 -12.63 -1.27
C ILE A 46 16.41 -12.76 0.16
N GLN A 47 17.36 -11.89 0.51
CA GLN A 47 17.86 -11.81 1.87
C GLN A 47 16.75 -11.40 2.85
N ILE A 48 16.73 -12.00 4.05
CA ILE A 48 15.69 -11.70 5.06
C ILE A 48 15.68 -10.22 5.42
N GLN A 49 16.85 -9.58 5.50
CA GLN A 49 16.97 -8.15 5.78
C GLN A 49 16.27 -7.31 4.70
N SER A 50 16.49 -7.63 3.43
CA SER A 50 15.80 -7.01 2.31
C SER A 50 14.29 -7.18 2.35
N LEU A 51 13.82 -8.38 2.71
CA LEU A 51 12.39 -8.63 2.85
C LEU A 51 11.77 -7.73 3.92
N ILE A 52 12.46 -7.57 5.07
CA ILE A 52 12.02 -6.68 6.15
C ILE A 52 12.00 -5.22 5.67
N ASP A 53 13.04 -4.79 4.96
CA ASP A 53 13.14 -3.42 4.46
C ASP A 53 12.01 -3.11 3.46
N VAL A 54 11.70 -4.03 2.54
CA VAL A 54 10.58 -3.90 1.60
C VAL A 54 9.24 -3.84 2.35
N ILE A 55 9.02 -4.72 3.33
CA ILE A 55 7.78 -4.71 4.13
C ILE A 55 7.61 -3.36 4.85
N LEU A 56 8.66 -2.83 5.48
CA LEU A 56 8.58 -1.60 6.27
C LEU A 56 8.49 -0.34 5.41
N GLN A 57 9.30 -0.24 4.35
CA GLN A 57 9.43 1.00 3.56
C GLN A 57 8.38 1.10 2.47
N ILE A 58 7.98 -0.03 1.87
CA ILE A 58 7.08 -0.06 0.71
C ILE A 58 5.74 -0.63 1.11
N GLY A 59 5.73 -1.84 1.69
CA GLY A 59 4.50 -2.52 2.10
C GLY A 59 3.67 -1.69 3.07
N PHE A 60 4.27 -1.31 4.21
CA PHE A 60 3.58 -0.62 5.29
C PHE A 60 3.17 0.79 4.88
N VAL A 61 4.08 1.55 4.25
CA VAL A 61 3.78 2.90 3.74
C VAL A 61 2.67 2.86 2.69
N GLY A 62 2.72 1.89 1.78
CA GLY A 62 1.67 1.69 0.78
C GLY A 62 0.35 1.25 1.41
N GLY A 63 0.38 0.36 2.41
CA GLY A 63 -0.81 -0.14 3.09
C GLY A 63 -1.52 0.91 3.96
N ILE A 64 -0.79 1.94 4.38
CA ILE A 64 -1.34 3.10 5.08
C ILE A 64 -2.31 3.89 4.18
N LEU A 65 -2.07 3.98 2.87
CA LEU A 65 -2.93 4.74 1.94
C LEU A 65 -4.40 4.25 1.92
N PRO A 66 -4.70 2.96 1.64
CA PRO A 66 -6.07 2.46 1.65
C PRO A 66 -6.70 2.48 3.05
N MET A 67 -5.89 2.29 4.12
CA MET A 67 -6.37 2.45 5.50
C MET A 67 -6.87 3.88 5.75
N PHE A 68 -6.09 4.90 5.38
CA PHE A 68 -6.50 6.29 5.50
C PHE A 68 -7.72 6.62 4.65
N LEU A 69 -7.79 6.10 3.42
CA LEU A 69 -8.96 6.26 2.56
C LEU A 69 -10.22 5.75 3.24
N PHE A 70 -10.18 4.54 3.81
CA PHE A 70 -11.28 3.96 4.57
C PHE A 70 -11.69 4.84 5.75
N LEU A 71 -10.72 5.31 6.55
CA LEU A 71 -10.97 6.18 7.69
C LEU A 71 -11.64 7.48 7.28
N ILE A 72 -11.17 8.12 6.20
CA ILE A 72 -11.78 9.34 5.67
C ILE A 72 -13.24 9.07 5.27
N ILE A 73 -13.50 8.01 4.51
CA ILE A 73 -14.87 7.64 4.10
C ILE A 73 -15.76 7.39 5.32
N TYR A 74 -15.24 6.68 6.32
CA TYR A 74 -15.95 6.40 7.57
C TYR A 74 -16.30 7.70 8.34
N PHE A 75 -15.34 8.62 8.47
CA PHE A 75 -15.57 9.92 9.12
C PHE A 75 -16.57 10.78 8.35
N LEU A 76 -16.46 10.84 7.02
CA LEU A 76 -17.41 11.55 6.16
C LEU A 76 -18.82 11.00 6.35
N LYS A 77 -18.99 9.68 6.38
CA LYS A 77 -20.28 9.01 6.60
C LYS A 77 -20.91 9.36 7.95
N ILE A 78 -20.10 9.51 9.00
CA ILE A 78 -20.61 9.87 10.34
C ILE A 78 -20.99 11.34 10.42
N LYS A 79 -20.16 12.23 9.85
CA LYS A 79 -20.28 13.68 10.03
C LYS A 79 -21.28 14.32 9.07
N ILE A 80 -21.39 13.81 7.85
CA ILE A 80 -22.20 14.42 6.80
C ILE A 80 -23.57 13.76 6.75
N LYS A 81 -24.60 14.50 7.16
CA LYS A 81 -26.00 14.06 7.09
C LYS A 81 -26.63 14.27 5.71
N LYS A 82 -26.11 15.23 4.94
CA LYS A 82 -26.63 15.58 3.60
C LYS A 82 -26.07 14.61 2.56
N THR A 83 -26.93 13.72 2.04
CA THR A 83 -26.56 12.67 1.09
C THR A 83 -25.85 13.20 -0.15
N TRP A 84 -26.32 14.30 -0.74
CA TRP A 84 -25.70 14.89 -1.94
C TRP A 84 -24.27 15.37 -1.69
N LEU A 85 -24.03 16.05 -0.56
CA LEU A 85 -22.68 16.51 -0.18
C LEU A 85 -21.74 15.33 0.09
N PHE A 86 -22.25 14.24 0.69
CA PHE A 86 -21.47 13.02 0.91
C PHE A 86 -21.01 12.40 -0.40
N PHE A 87 -21.91 12.23 -1.38
CA PHE A 87 -21.56 11.70 -2.70
C PHE A 87 -20.58 12.60 -3.44
N PHE A 88 -20.76 13.91 -3.39
CA PHE A 88 -19.84 14.87 -4.00
C PHE A 88 -18.42 14.75 -3.43
N LEU A 89 -18.28 14.63 -2.11
CA LEU A 89 -16.98 14.47 -1.46
C LEU A 89 -16.34 13.10 -1.75
N ILE A 90 -17.14 12.03 -1.81
CA ILE A 90 -16.63 10.71 -2.26
C ILE A 90 -16.12 10.78 -3.69
N PHE A 91 -16.83 11.47 -4.58
CA PHE A 91 -16.41 11.63 -5.97
C PHE A 91 -15.04 12.33 -6.06
N ILE A 92 -14.84 13.42 -5.32
CA ILE A 92 -13.55 14.11 -5.24
C ILE A 92 -12.47 13.17 -4.70
N LEU A 93 -12.77 12.39 -3.66
CA LEU A 93 -11.83 11.48 -3.04
C LEU A 93 -11.39 10.38 -4.02
N ILE A 94 -12.32 9.80 -4.78
CA ILE A 94 -12.03 8.80 -5.81
C ILE A 94 -11.25 9.40 -6.98
N ALA A 95 -11.45 10.67 -7.33
CA ALA A 95 -10.65 11.33 -8.36
C ALA A 95 -9.21 11.63 -7.87
N PHE A 96 -9.04 11.97 -6.60
CA PHE A 96 -7.74 12.34 -6.02
C PHE A 96 -6.88 11.13 -5.62
N PHE A 97 -7.51 10.05 -5.17
CA PHE A 97 -6.80 8.87 -4.67
C PHE A 97 -5.86 8.24 -5.72
N PRO A 98 -6.25 8.04 -6.99
CA PRO A 98 -5.35 7.54 -8.04
C PRO A 98 -4.11 8.41 -8.25
N ILE A 99 -4.23 9.74 -8.09
CA ILE A 99 -3.09 10.67 -8.23
C ILE A 99 -2.08 10.42 -7.10
N LEU A 100 -2.56 10.22 -5.86
CA LEU A 100 -1.69 9.86 -4.74
C LEU A 100 -1.04 8.50 -4.94
N THR A 101 -1.81 7.48 -5.35
CA THR A 101 -1.30 6.14 -5.63
C THR A 101 -0.25 6.17 -6.73
N TYR A 102 -0.48 6.93 -7.80
CA TYR A 102 0.48 7.09 -8.90
C TYR A 102 1.78 7.74 -8.42
N LYS A 103 1.70 8.81 -7.62
CA LYS A 103 2.89 9.42 -7.02
C LYS A 103 3.64 8.46 -6.11
N PHE A 104 2.93 7.66 -5.31
CA PHE A 104 3.54 6.63 -4.48
C PHE A 104 4.27 5.58 -5.33
N ILE A 105 3.64 5.08 -6.40
CA ILE A 105 4.26 4.12 -7.32
C ILE A 105 5.51 4.71 -7.97
N LEU A 106 5.43 5.93 -8.51
CA LEU A 106 6.59 6.62 -9.08
C LEU A 106 7.72 6.79 -8.06
N TYR A 107 7.38 7.13 -6.82
CA TYR A 107 8.35 7.23 -5.75
C TYR A 107 9.00 5.86 -5.47
N THR A 108 8.24 4.77 -5.41
CA THR A 108 8.79 3.42 -5.20
C THR A 108 9.66 2.90 -6.34
N ILE A 109 9.41 3.33 -7.58
CA ILE A 109 10.18 2.91 -8.77
C ILE A 109 11.41 3.78 -8.99
N PHE A 110 11.28 5.11 -8.84
CA PHE A 110 12.30 6.07 -9.29
C PHE A 110 13.11 6.73 -8.18
N HIS A 111 12.72 6.62 -6.90
CA HIS A 111 13.65 6.99 -5.85
C HIS A 111 14.60 5.84 -5.58
N ASP A 112 15.90 6.14 -5.69
CA ASP A 112 17.04 5.33 -5.21
C ASP A 112 16.95 5.11 -3.69
N PHE A 113 15.93 4.39 -3.22
CA PHE A 113 16.19 3.46 -2.14
C PHE A 113 17.28 2.56 -2.69
N LYS A 114 18.50 2.59 -2.12
CA LYS A 114 19.52 1.57 -2.39
C LYS A 114 18.78 0.25 -2.52
N ASN A 115 18.74 -0.30 -3.73
CA ASN A 115 17.76 -1.32 -4.14
C ASN A 115 17.55 -2.30 -2.97
N PRO A 116 16.43 -2.22 -2.23
CA PRO A 116 16.35 -2.84 -0.91
C PRO A 116 16.45 -4.36 -1.02
N ILE A 117 16.22 -4.90 -2.22
CA ILE A 117 16.35 -6.29 -2.58
C ILE A 117 17.81 -6.62 -2.89
N THR A 118 18.47 -7.31 -1.96
CA THR A 118 19.71 -8.04 -2.21
C THR A 118 19.41 -9.54 -2.26
N PHE A 119 19.97 -10.21 -3.27
CA PHE A 119 19.87 -11.65 -3.43
C PHE A 119 21.01 -12.37 -2.68
N LYS A 120 20.77 -13.62 -2.28
CA LYS A 120 21.78 -14.52 -1.68
C LYS A 120 22.55 -15.29 -2.73
#